data_AF-A0A6P0YKU7-F1
#
_entry.id   AF-A0A6P0YKU7-F1
#
_cell.length_a   1.000
_cell.length_b   1.000
_cell.length_c   1.000
_cell.angle_alpha   90.00
_cell.angle_beta   90.00
_cell.angle_gamma   90.00
#
_symmetry.space_group_name_H-M   'P 1'
#
loop_
_entity.id
_entity.type
_entity.pdbx_description
1 polymer ?
#
loop_
_entity_poly.entity_id
_entity_poly.type
_entity_poly.pdbx_seq_one_letter_code
_entity_poly.pdbx_strand_id
1 'polypeptide(L)'
;MSHKIEAENFIQDLERVAKVRTEVAASLCTIAETLEKAESGGKNTSGKLGLEREIEDIKNAGKNLRLGVFRLMVLGDMKRGKSTFLNALIGENILPSDVNPCTALLTVLKFGPEKKVTIHFNDGKKPLSLDFKSFKRNYTIDPAEAKRLEQEKKQAFPDIDYAVVEYPLPILEKGIEIVDSP
;
A
#
# COMPACT_ATOMS: atom_id res chain seq x y z
N MET A 1 8.42 -27.90 8.51
CA MET A 1 9.70 -27.26 8.19
C MET A 1 9.75 -26.65 6.80
N SER A 2 9.16 -27.24 5.74
CA SER A 2 9.30 -26.68 4.38
C SER A 2 8.58 -25.35 4.14
N HIS A 3 7.37 -25.14 4.69
CA HIS A 3 6.63 -23.87 4.53
C HIS A 3 7.31 -22.63 5.12
N LYS A 4 8.14 -22.82 6.16
CA LYS A 4 8.88 -21.71 6.78
C LYS A 4 10.02 -21.23 5.87
N ILE A 5 10.64 -22.18 5.15
CA ILE A 5 11.70 -21.91 4.17
C ILE A 5 11.11 -21.19 2.95
N GLU A 6 9.91 -21.55 2.50
CA GLU A 6 9.23 -20.88 1.38
C GLU A 6 8.87 -19.42 1.69
N ALA A 7 8.40 -19.12 2.91
CA ALA A 7 8.10 -17.76 3.33
C ALA A 7 9.36 -16.89 3.46
N GLU A 8 10.45 -17.45 3.99
CA GLU A 8 11.75 -16.76 4.08
C GLU A 8 12.30 -16.46 2.67
N ASN A 9 12.19 -17.41 1.73
CA ASN A 9 12.59 -17.20 0.34
C ASN A 9 11.79 -16.08 -0.34
N PHE A 10 10.48 -16.01 -0.09
CA PHE A 10 9.63 -14.96 -0.65
C PHE A 10 10.03 -13.55 -0.20
N ILE A 11 10.31 -13.38 1.11
CA ILE A 11 10.77 -12.08 1.65
C ILE A 11 12.14 -11.71 1.09
N GLN A 12 13.06 -12.67 0.95
CA GLN A 12 14.37 -12.46 0.35
C GLN A 12 14.26 -12.03 -1.13
N ASP A 13 13.35 -12.64 -1.88
CA ASP A 13 13.10 -12.26 -3.27
C ASP A 13 12.52 -10.85 -3.39
N LEU A 14 11.56 -10.49 -2.53
CA LEU A 14 11.04 -9.13 -2.47
C LEU A 14 12.13 -8.11 -2.11
N GLU A 15 12.98 -8.43 -1.14
CA GLU A 15 14.12 -7.58 -0.78
C GLU A 15 15.10 -7.40 -1.93
N ARG A 16 15.43 -8.48 -2.65
CA ARG A 16 16.28 -8.40 -3.85
C ARG A 16 15.67 -7.48 -4.90
N VAL A 17 14.37 -7.61 -5.17
CA VAL A 17 13.67 -6.74 -6.13
C VAL A 17 13.66 -5.29 -5.66
N ALA A 18 13.39 -5.03 -4.38
CA ALA A 18 13.39 -3.69 -3.81
C ALA A 18 14.78 -3.03 -3.89
N LYS A 19 15.84 -3.79 -3.66
CA LYS A 19 17.22 -3.33 -3.80
C LYS A 19 17.54 -2.94 -5.24
N VAL A 20 17.31 -3.84 -6.20
CA VAL A 20 17.55 -3.56 -7.63
C VAL A 20 16.73 -2.36 -8.09
N ARG A 21 15.46 -2.27 -7.68
CA ARG A 21 14.58 -1.13 -7.98
C ARG A 21 15.17 0.19 -7.48
N THR A 22 15.74 0.20 -6.27
CA THR A 22 16.38 1.37 -5.68
C THR A 22 17.66 1.77 -6.44
N GLU A 23 18.48 0.80 -6.82
CA GLU A 23 19.72 1.02 -7.59
C GLU A 23 19.42 1.59 -8.99
N VAL A 24 18.43 1.03 -9.69
CA VAL A 24 18.00 1.55 -11.00
C VAL A 24 17.43 2.96 -10.86
N ALA A 25 16.60 3.22 -9.85
CA ALA A 25 16.04 4.54 -9.62
C ALA A 25 17.10 5.60 -9.25
N ALA A 26 18.17 5.20 -8.54
CA ALA A 26 19.32 6.07 -8.28
C ALA A 26 20.06 6.39 -9.57
N SER A 27 20.28 5.38 -10.43
CA SER A 27 20.94 5.55 -11.72
C SER A 27 20.16 6.49 -12.64
N LEU A 28 18.82 6.34 -12.73
CA LEU A 28 17.97 7.26 -13.50
C LEU A 28 18.05 8.70 -12.97
N CYS A 29 18.09 8.89 -11.65
CA CYS A 29 18.27 10.21 -11.04
C CYS A 29 19.59 10.85 -11.47
N THR A 30 20.69 10.10 -11.40
CA THR A 30 22.01 10.58 -11.84
C THR A 30 22.04 10.92 -13.33
N ILE A 31 21.37 10.13 -14.17
CA ILE A 31 21.25 10.41 -15.61
C ILE A 31 20.51 11.73 -15.84
N ALA A 32 19.33 11.91 -15.22
CA ALA A 32 18.55 13.13 -15.34
C ALA A 32 19.32 14.36 -14.86
N GLU A 33 19.99 14.28 -13.71
CA GLU A 33 20.81 15.37 -13.18
C GLU A 33 21.99 15.73 -14.09
N THR A 34 22.60 14.73 -14.73
CA THR A 34 23.71 14.94 -15.68
C THR A 34 23.22 15.66 -16.92
N LEU A 35 22.09 15.22 -17.48
CA LEU A 35 21.46 15.86 -18.63
C LEU A 35 21.02 17.31 -18.32
N GLU A 36 20.45 17.56 -17.13
CA GLU A 36 20.07 18.92 -16.71
C GLU A 36 21.27 19.86 -16.59
N LYS A 37 22.38 19.37 -16.03
CA LYS A 37 23.62 20.15 -15.94
C LYS A 37 24.19 20.44 -17.32
N ALA A 38 24.18 19.47 -18.23
CA ALA A 38 24.63 19.65 -19.61
C ALA A 38 23.75 20.66 -20.37
N GLU A 39 22.43 20.55 -20.28
CA GLU A 39 21.48 21.51 -20.88
C GLU A 39 21.66 22.92 -20.32
N SER A 40 21.90 23.04 -19.02
CA SER A 40 22.14 24.34 -18.38
C SER A 40 23.46 24.97 -18.81
N GLY A 41 24.54 24.17 -18.91
CA GLY A 41 25.85 24.62 -19.40
C GLY A 41 25.87 24.94 -20.91
N GLY A 42 25.06 24.22 -21.70
CA GLY A 42 24.87 24.43 -23.13
C GLY A 42 24.40 25.84 -23.47
N LYS A 43 23.55 26.45 -22.64
CA LYS A 43 23.04 27.83 -22.84
C LYS A 43 24.14 28.86 -23.07
N ASN A 44 25.28 28.71 -22.41
CA ASN A 44 26.40 29.67 -22.44
C ASN A 44 27.58 29.18 -23.30
N THR A 45 27.44 28.03 -23.96
CA THR A 45 28.50 27.41 -24.76
C THR A 45 28.01 27.19 -26.20
N SER A 46 27.76 25.95 -26.62
CA SER A 46 27.37 25.58 -27.98
C SER A 46 25.86 25.63 -28.24
N GLY A 47 25.06 26.08 -27.27
CA GLY A 47 23.60 25.99 -27.30
C GLY A 47 23.07 24.74 -26.58
N LYS A 48 21.75 24.71 -26.37
CA LYS A 48 21.00 23.60 -25.77
C LYS A 48 20.70 22.49 -26.79
N LEU A 49 20.47 21.27 -26.32
CA LEU A 49 20.04 20.15 -27.18
C LEU A 49 18.51 19.95 -27.18
N GLY A 50 17.80 20.58 -26.24
CA GLY A 50 16.33 20.53 -26.17
C GLY A 50 15.79 19.27 -25.51
N LEU A 51 16.55 18.68 -24.57
CA LEU A 51 16.23 17.41 -23.92
C LEU A 51 15.30 17.54 -22.70
N GLU A 52 14.58 18.65 -22.56
CA GLU A 52 13.75 18.91 -21.38
C GLU A 52 12.71 17.81 -21.14
N ARG A 53 12.11 17.27 -22.21
CA ARG A 53 11.09 16.22 -22.11
C ARG A 53 11.67 14.89 -21.65
N GLU A 54 12.80 14.48 -22.23
CA GLU A 54 13.50 13.25 -21.88
C GLU A 54 13.96 13.27 -20.42
N ILE A 55 14.45 14.42 -19.95
CA ILE A 55 14.81 14.65 -18.55
C ILE A 55 13.59 14.43 -17.65
N GLU A 56 12.44 15.02 -17.99
CA GLU A 56 11.20 14.86 -17.22
C GLU A 56 10.72 13.41 -17.20
N ASP A 57 10.76 12.70 -18.33
CA ASP A 57 10.38 11.30 -18.43
C ASP A 57 11.29 10.41 -17.57
N ILE A 58 12.61 10.64 -17.58
CA ILE A 58 13.57 9.89 -16.74
C ILE A 58 13.32 10.18 -15.25
N LYS A 59 13.05 11.43 -14.88
CA LYS A 59 12.70 11.80 -13.49
C LYS A 59 11.43 11.10 -13.03
N ASN A 60 10.39 11.10 -13.87
CA ASN A 60 9.13 10.44 -13.57
C ASN A 60 9.32 8.92 -13.43
N ALA A 61 10.08 8.30 -14.32
CA ALA A 61 10.42 6.87 -14.23
C ALA A 61 11.19 6.56 -12.93
N GLY A 62 12.20 7.36 -12.57
CA GLY A 62 12.94 7.22 -11.32
C GLY A 62 12.07 7.37 -10.07
N LYS A 63 11.16 8.36 -10.07
CA LYS A 63 10.18 8.56 -9.00
C LYS A 63 9.23 7.37 -8.86
N ASN A 64 8.70 6.87 -9.99
CA ASN A 64 7.79 5.73 -10.01
C ASN A 64 8.47 4.44 -9.53
N LEU A 65 9.74 4.23 -9.87
CA LEU A 65 10.51 3.10 -9.32
C LEU A 65 10.70 3.24 -7.80
N ARG A 66 10.96 4.43 -7.26
CA ARG A 66 11.10 4.59 -5.79
C ARG A 66 9.80 4.39 -5.03
N LEU A 67 8.69 4.89 -5.57
CA LEU A 67 7.37 4.84 -4.93
C LEU A 67 6.61 3.56 -5.24
N GLY A 68 7.08 2.76 -6.21
CA GLY A 68 6.38 1.56 -6.66
C GLY A 68 6.24 0.54 -5.53
N VAL A 69 5.04 -0.02 -5.40
CA VAL A 69 4.70 -1.10 -4.50
C VAL A 69 3.93 -2.19 -5.26
N PHE A 70 3.99 -3.42 -4.79
CA PHE A 70 3.17 -4.51 -5.25
C PHE A 70 1.84 -4.49 -4.50
N ARG A 71 0.77 -4.08 -5.20
CA ARG A 71 -0.57 -4.01 -4.62
C ARG A 71 -1.30 -5.34 -4.83
N LEU A 72 -1.71 -5.97 -3.74
CA LEU A 72 -2.46 -7.21 -3.72
C LEU A 72 -3.90 -6.92 -3.29
N MET A 73 -4.85 -7.08 -4.20
CA MET A 73 -6.27 -6.98 -3.89
C MET A 73 -6.80 -8.36 -3.48
N VAL A 74 -7.41 -8.44 -2.30
CA VAL A 74 -8.02 -9.67 -1.79
C VAL A 74 -9.53 -9.55 -1.88
N LEU A 75 -10.13 -10.41 -2.69
CA LEU A 75 -11.56 -10.45 -2.98
C LEU A 75 -12.19 -11.73 -2.44
N GLY A 76 -13.47 -11.69 -2.10
CA GLY A 76 -14.31 -12.85 -1.84
C GLY A 76 -15.49 -12.53 -0.93
N ASP A 77 -16.40 -13.48 -0.74
CA ASP A 77 -17.57 -13.28 0.13
C ASP A 77 -17.18 -13.20 1.62
N MET A 78 -18.09 -12.69 2.45
CA MET A 78 -17.94 -12.74 3.90
C MET A 78 -17.79 -14.20 4.41
N LYS A 79 -16.95 -14.40 5.44
CA LYS A 79 -16.73 -15.69 6.13
C LYS A 79 -16.12 -16.83 5.29
N ARG A 80 -15.46 -16.52 4.16
CA ARG A 80 -14.67 -17.50 3.37
C ARG A 80 -13.20 -17.66 3.84
N GLY A 81 -12.83 -17.02 4.95
CA GLY A 81 -11.47 -17.10 5.50
C GLY A 81 -10.47 -16.10 4.90
N LYS A 82 -10.93 -15.01 4.26
CA LYS A 82 -10.06 -13.96 3.70
C LYS A 82 -9.08 -13.39 4.74
N SER A 83 -9.59 -13.02 5.90
CA SER A 83 -8.77 -12.49 7.00
C SER A 83 -7.83 -13.54 7.57
N THR A 84 -8.26 -14.82 7.63
CA THR A 84 -7.39 -15.94 8.01
C THR A 84 -6.25 -16.15 7.01
N PHE A 85 -6.54 -16.08 5.71
CA PHE A 85 -5.54 -16.14 4.65
C PHE A 85 -4.55 -14.98 4.74
N LEU A 86 -5.05 -13.76 4.92
CA LEU A 86 -4.21 -12.58 5.07
C LEU A 86 -3.31 -12.66 6.30
N ASN A 87 -3.84 -13.08 7.45
CA ASN A 87 -3.04 -13.30 8.65
C ASN A 87 -1.97 -14.38 8.45
N ALA A 88 -2.29 -15.45 7.72
CA ALA A 88 -1.31 -16.49 7.37
C ALA A 88 -0.22 -15.96 6.41
N LEU A 89 -0.60 -15.15 5.41
CA LEU A 89 0.32 -14.52 4.47
C LEU A 89 1.26 -13.51 5.17
N ILE A 90 0.71 -12.76 6.11
CA ILE A 90 1.43 -11.75 6.90
C ILE A 90 2.32 -12.41 7.96
N GLY A 91 1.96 -13.62 8.43
CA GLY A 91 2.66 -14.32 9.51
C GLY A 91 2.28 -13.83 10.91
N GLU A 92 1.34 -12.91 11.03
CA GLU A 92 0.83 -12.38 12.30
C GLU A 92 -0.70 -12.27 12.28
N ASN A 93 -1.33 -12.43 13.45
CA ASN A 93 -2.78 -12.28 13.60
C ASN A 93 -3.18 -10.81 13.83
N ILE A 94 -3.08 -10.01 12.78
CA ILE A 94 -3.24 -8.53 12.85
C ILE A 94 -4.64 -8.11 12.46
N LEU A 95 -5.16 -8.70 11.39
CA LEU A 95 -6.56 -8.55 11.05
C LEU A 95 -7.33 -9.41 12.05
N PRO A 96 -8.44 -8.94 12.62
CA PRO A 96 -9.21 -9.78 13.53
C PRO A 96 -9.59 -11.09 12.81
N SER A 97 -8.99 -12.20 13.25
CA SER A 97 -9.33 -13.56 12.84
C SER A 97 -10.69 -13.99 13.37
N ASP A 98 -11.14 -13.32 14.43
CA ASP A 98 -12.51 -13.44 14.90
C ASP A 98 -13.44 -12.89 13.85
N VAL A 99 -14.54 -13.58 13.70
CA VAL A 99 -15.60 -13.45 12.70
C VAL A 99 -16.25 -12.05 12.68
N ASN A 100 -15.72 -11.06 13.40
CA ASN A 100 -16.15 -9.68 13.46
C ASN A 100 -15.60 -8.89 12.26
N PRO A 101 -16.46 -8.53 11.30
CA PRO A 101 -16.03 -7.88 10.07
C PRO A 101 -15.46 -6.49 10.35
N CYS A 102 -14.13 -6.39 10.29
CA CYS A 102 -13.48 -5.18 9.80
C CYS A 102 -13.64 -5.05 8.27
N THR A 103 -14.07 -6.14 7.61
CA THR A 103 -14.44 -6.25 6.19
C THR A 103 -15.78 -5.57 5.86
N ALA A 104 -16.20 -4.57 6.63
CA ALA A 104 -17.34 -3.73 6.25
C ALA A 104 -16.88 -2.44 5.54
N LEU A 105 -15.56 -2.21 5.52
CA LEU A 105 -14.91 -1.04 4.96
C LEU A 105 -13.72 -1.47 4.11
N LEU A 106 -13.56 -0.85 2.94
CA LEU A 106 -12.37 -1.03 2.12
C LEU A 106 -11.13 -0.63 2.93
N THR A 107 -10.21 -1.58 3.12
CA THR A 107 -9.04 -1.38 3.97
C THR A 107 -7.75 -1.56 3.18
N VAL A 108 -6.90 -0.53 3.19
CA VAL A 108 -5.57 -0.55 2.59
C VAL A 108 -4.55 -0.72 3.70
N LEU A 109 -3.90 -1.87 3.74
CA LEU A 109 -2.81 -2.17 4.66
C LEU A 109 -1.47 -1.88 3.97
N LYS A 110 -0.70 -0.95 4.53
CA LYS A 110 0.60 -0.53 4.02
C LYS A 110 1.63 -0.42 5.15
N PHE A 111 2.90 -0.35 4.78
CA PHE A 111 3.96 -0.18 5.77
C PHE A 111 3.86 1.17 6.47
N GLY A 112 4.09 1.17 7.79
CA GLY A 112 4.39 2.37 8.55
C GLY A 112 5.14 2.03 9.84
N PRO A 113 6.00 2.93 10.34
CA PRO A 113 6.83 2.67 11.52
C PRO A 113 6.01 2.52 12.81
N GLU A 114 4.81 3.13 12.82
CA GLU A 114 3.89 3.10 13.95
C GLU A 114 2.53 2.55 13.51
N LYS A 115 1.82 1.92 14.46
CA LYS A 115 0.47 1.39 14.24
C LYS A 115 -0.52 2.56 14.20
N LYS A 116 -0.97 2.92 13.00
CA LYS A 116 -1.84 4.07 12.79
C LYS A 116 -2.94 3.72 11.79
N VAL A 117 -4.13 4.26 12.01
CA VAL A 117 -5.24 4.13 11.06
C VAL A 117 -5.69 5.51 10.61
N THR A 118 -5.82 5.70 9.31
CA THR A 118 -6.32 6.95 8.71
C THR A 118 -7.58 6.65 7.91
N ILE A 119 -8.68 7.28 8.28
CA ILE A 119 -9.98 7.13 7.62
C ILE A 119 -10.13 8.25 6.59
N HIS A 120 -10.43 7.88 5.35
CA HIS A 120 -10.73 8.78 4.25
C HIS A 120 -12.23 8.80 4.01
N PHE A 121 -12.85 9.97 4.11
CA PHE A 121 -14.28 10.16 3.91
C PHE A 121 -14.58 10.48 2.44
N ASN A 122 -15.79 10.13 1.99
CA ASN A 122 -16.25 10.41 0.62
C ASN A 122 -16.99 11.75 0.49
N ASP A 123 -17.22 12.45 1.60
CA ASP A 123 -17.98 13.71 1.69
C ASP A 123 -17.09 14.97 1.75
N GLY A 124 -15.78 14.81 1.51
CA GLY A 124 -14.81 15.90 1.53
C GLY A 124 -14.33 16.31 2.92
N LYS A 125 -14.76 15.64 4.00
CA LYS A 125 -14.17 15.82 5.34
C LYS A 125 -12.67 15.52 5.32
N LYS A 126 -11.93 16.20 6.20
CA LYS A 126 -10.51 15.92 6.41
C LYS A 126 -10.33 14.47 6.92
N PRO A 127 -9.28 13.76 6.47
CA PRO A 127 -9.02 12.41 6.97
C PRO A 127 -8.88 12.37 8.49
N LEU A 128 -9.48 11.35 9.12
CA LEU A 128 -9.45 11.16 10.56
C LEU A 128 -8.36 10.14 10.92
N SER A 129 -7.36 10.58 11.68
CA SER A 129 -6.31 9.71 12.20
C SER A 129 -6.71 9.16 13.57
N LEU A 130 -6.59 7.84 13.74
CA LEU A 130 -6.94 7.11 14.96
C LEU A 130 -5.86 6.09 15.30
N ASP A 131 -5.78 5.73 16.58
CA ASP A 131 -5.07 4.53 17.00
C ASP A 131 -5.87 3.27 16.62
N PHE A 132 -5.16 2.14 16.52
CA PHE A 132 -5.76 0.86 16.11
C PHE A 132 -6.87 0.36 17.05
N LYS A 133 -6.78 0.65 18.35
CA LYS A 133 -7.78 0.22 19.36
C LYS A 133 -9.07 1.02 19.19
N SER A 134 -8.97 2.32 18.97
CA SER A 134 -10.10 3.21 18.69
C SER A 134 -10.76 2.88 17.36
N PHE A 135 -9.97 2.57 16.32
CA PHE A 135 -10.50 2.09 15.05
C PHE A 135 -11.30 0.80 15.23
N LYS A 136 -10.72 -0.22 15.87
CA LYS A 136 -11.38 -1.52 16.10
C LYS A 136 -12.67 -1.38 16.91
N ARG A 137 -12.73 -0.46 17.87
CA ARG A 137 -13.93 -0.23 18.69
C ARG A 137 -15.05 0.45 17.90
N ASN A 138 -14.71 1.40 17.03
CA ASN A 138 -15.69 2.29 16.41
C ASN A 138 -16.15 1.83 15.01
N TYR A 139 -15.32 1.03 14.31
CA TYR A 139 -15.53 0.66 12.90
C TYR A 139 -15.58 -0.87 12.69
N THR A 140 -15.91 -1.61 13.73
CA THR A 140 -16.22 -3.05 13.63
C THR A 140 -17.72 -3.21 13.83
N ILE A 141 -18.39 -3.88 12.91
CA ILE A 141 -19.81 -4.22 13.03
C ILE A 141 -19.99 -5.68 13.43
N ASP A 142 -21.14 -6.03 13.98
CA ASP A 142 -21.45 -7.41 14.34
C ASP A 142 -21.62 -8.28 13.08
N PRO A 143 -21.21 -9.57 13.10
CA PRO A 143 -21.30 -10.44 11.93
C PRO A 143 -22.73 -10.68 11.43
N ALA A 144 -23.74 -10.59 12.31
CA ALA A 144 -25.15 -10.68 11.92
C ALA A 144 -25.62 -9.42 11.21
N GLU A 145 -25.19 -8.24 11.68
CA GLU A 145 -25.50 -6.95 11.06
C GLU A 145 -24.86 -6.82 9.68
N ALA A 146 -23.59 -7.23 9.54
CA ALA A 146 -22.90 -7.22 8.27
C ALA A 146 -23.60 -8.07 7.21
N LYS A 147 -24.05 -9.27 7.59
CA LYS A 147 -24.80 -10.16 6.69
C LYS A 147 -26.13 -9.54 6.26
N ARG A 148 -26.82 -8.84 7.16
CA ARG A 148 -28.06 -8.11 6.83
C ARG A 148 -27.78 -6.98 5.83
N LEU A 149 -26.74 -6.18 6.07
CA LEU A 149 -26.36 -5.08 5.19
C LEU A 149 -25.93 -5.56 3.79
N GLU A 150 -25.19 -6.66 3.72
CA GLU A 150 -24.82 -7.32 2.47
C GLU A 150 -26.06 -7.77 1.67
N GLN A 151 -27.02 -8.41 2.34
CA GLN A 151 -28.30 -8.82 1.73
C GLN A 151 -29.15 -7.63 1.26
N GLU A 152 -29.16 -6.54 2.03
CA GLU A 152 -29.85 -5.30 1.71
C GLU A 152 -29.08 -4.41 0.71
N LYS A 153 -27.88 -4.82 0.27
CA LYS A 153 -26.96 -4.02 -0.56
C LYS A 153 -26.69 -2.62 0.00
N LYS A 154 -26.60 -2.51 1.32
CA LYS A 154 -26.27 -1.26 2.03
C LYS A 154 -24.85 -1.31 2.56
N GLN A 155 -24.20 -0.16 2.56
CA GLN A 155 -22.89 0.00 3.19
C GLN A 155 -23.05 0.21 4.70
N ALA A 156 -22.13 -0.33 5.48
CA ALA A 156 -22.09 -0.13 6.93
C ALA A 156 -21.71 1.29 7.32
N PHE A 157 -20.80 1.89 6.56
CA PHE A 157 -20.28 3.24 6.79
C PHE A 157 -20.36 4.04 5.49
N PRO A 158 -21.52 4.63 5.16
CA PRO A 158 -21.75 5.25 3.85
C PRO A 158 -21.00 6.58 3.64
N ASP A 159 -20.49 7.19 4.71
CA ASP A 159 -19.71 8.43 4.69
C ASP A 159 -18.20 8.18 4.52
N ILE A 160 -17.77 6.92 4.55
CA ILE A 160 -16.36 6.53 4.46
C ILE A 160 -16.06 5.93 3.10
N ASP A 161 -14.97 6.37 2.48
CA ASP A 161 -14.45 5.83 1.23
C ASP A 161 -13.58 4.60 1.51
N TYR A 162 -12.52 4.76 2.32
CA TYR A 162 -11.64 3.68 2.74
C TYR A 162 -10.85 4.02 4.01
N ALA A 163 -10.30 3.01 4.66
CA ALA A 163 -9.32 3.15 5.74
C ALA A 163 -7.92 2.73 5.27
N VAL A 164 -6.91 3.47 5.70
CA VAL A 164 -5.49 3.12 5.56
C VAL A 164 -4.96 2.68 6.91
N VAL A 165 -4.47 1.44 6.99
CA VAL A 165 -3.81 0.89 8.16
C VAL A 165 -2.31 0.85 7.89
N GLU A 166 -1.57 1.61 8.69
CA GLU A 166 -0.11 1.63 8.72
C GLU A 166 0.36 0.67 9.82
N TYR A 167 1.20 -0.30 9.45
CA TYR A 167 1.69 -1.31 10.39
C TYR A 167 3.16 -1.69 10.10
N PRO A 168 4.01 -1.87 11.14
CA PRO A 168 5.42 -2.21 10.97
C PRO A 168 5.61 -3.70 10.68
N LEU A 169 5.25 -4.14 9.47
CA LEU A 169 5.38 -5.55 9.04
C LEU A 169 6.47 -5.74 8.01
N PRO A 170 7.33 -6.77 8.15
CA PRO A 170 8.40 -7.03 7.21
C PRO A 170 7.92 -7.17 5.76
N ILE A 171 6.82 -7.91 5.53
CA ILE A 171 6.27 -8.09 4.18
C ILE A 171 5.85 -6.76 3.52
N LEU A 172 5.27 -5.85 4.31
CA LEU A 172 4.84 -4.53 3.83
C LEU A 172 6.06 -3.61 3.61
N GLU A 173 7.05 -3.69 4.50
CA GLU A 173 8.31 -2.94 4.39
C GLU A 173 9.04 -3.26 3.08
N LYS A 174 8.98 -4.52 2.63
CA LYS A 174 9.56 -4.95 1.35
C LYS A 174 8.71 -4.60 0.12
N GLY A 175 7.77 -3.67 0.26
CA GLY A 175 7.05 -3.06 -0.86
C GLY A 175 5.79 -3.79 -1.26
N ILE A 176 5.10 -4.44 -0.32
CA ILE A 176 3.75 -5.00 -0.52
C ILE A 176 2.72 -4.06 0.10
N GLU A 177 1.63 -3.83 -0.62
CA GLU A 177 0.43 -3.18 -0.11
C GLU A 177 -0.76 -4.12 -0.31
N ILE A 178 -1.59 -4.28 0.71
CA ILE A 178 -2.74 -5.18 0.67
C ILE A 178 -4.01 -4.35 0.68
N VAL A 179 -4.92 -4.65 -0.24
CA VAL A 179 -6.25 -4.05 -0.29
C VAL A 179 -7.26 -5.14 0.03
N ASP A 180 -7.85 -5.07 1.22
CA ASP A 180 -8.91 -5.97 1.66
C ASP A 180 -10.27 -5.36 1.33
N SER A 181 -11.03 -6.03 0.46
CA SER A 181 -12.36 -5.59 0.07
C SER A 181 -13.42 -6.15 1.02
N PRO A 182 -14.48 -5.37 1.32
CA PRO A 182 -15.63 -5.88 2.07
C PRO A 182 -16.22 -7.15 1.46
#